data_AF-A0A829YKN6-F1
#
_entry.id   AF-A0A829YKN6-F1
#
_cell.length_a   1.000
_cell.length_b   1.000
_cell.length_c   1.000
_cell.angle_alpha   90.00
_cell.angle_beta   90.00
_cell.angle_gamma   90.00
#
_symmetry.space_group_name_H-M   'P 1'
#
loop_
_entity.id
_entity.type
_entity.pdbx_description
1 polymer ?
#
loop_
_entity_poly.entity_id
_entity_poly.type
_entity_poly.pdbx_seq_one_letter_code
_entity_poly.pdbx_strand_id
1 'polypeptide(L)'
;MSAETTDLARRAPRISAEDVFAAADTLLGEGHKPTIDRVRMQLGRGSPNTINEHLDRWWRELGTRFRESAGLALPSVPESISSRLIELWNLALRESQQALQTQLAEREAAVLAREMAVAERETALDGRFEANLEALQLAQDQLVHANERARVLEATLQQTRSDLEQRDRQASALGEELAALRRQAEAVLAQHGAERTRLNERYDALQDRSALDIDRLQLAQKEDKKHLKEVRAQLERAVSERDRVGTELTRLETELATIRGQNERLLAASARAPAKSPARRPPPATPDRSTC
;
A
#
# COMPACT_ATOMS: atom_id res chain seq x y z
N MET A 1 66.89 -146.79 -30.45
CA MET A 1 66.90 -147.20 -31.87
C MET A 1 65.57 -146.72 -32.45
N SER A 2 65.45 -145.45 -32.82
CA SER A 2 65.91 -144.84 -34.10
C SER A 2 64.95 -145.08 -35.26
N ALA A 3 64.57 -143.96 -35.87
CA ALA A 3 63.90 -143.76 -37.17
C ALA A 3 62.40 -144.10 -37.22
N GLU A 4 61.49 -143.35 -37.83
CA GLU A 4 61.47 -142.04 -38.49
C GLU A 4 60.00 -141.91 -38.90
N THR A 5 59.23 -140.98 -38.33
CA THR A 5 57.88 -140.69 -38.83
C THR A 5 57.90 -139.27 -39.36
N THR A 6 57.92 -139.21 -40.68
CA THR A 6 58.00 -138.05 -41.55
C THR A 6 56.94 -137.00 -41.19
N ASP A 7 57.36 -135.93 -40.50
CA ASP A 7 56.56 -134.72 -40.34
C ASP A 7 56.78 -133.84 -41.59
N LEU A 8 55.85 -133.96 -42.54
CA LEU A 8 55.77 -133.10 -43.72
C LEU A 8 55.43 -131.67 -43.25
N ALA A 9 56.48 -130.91 -42.92
CA ALA A 9 56.42 -129.48 -42.70
C ALA A 9 55.70 -128.80 -43.88
N ARG A 10 54.42 -128.48 -43.66
CA ARG A 10 53.56 -127.74 -44.57
C ARG A 10 54.25 -126.43 -44.91
N ARG A 11 54.88 -126.34 -46.09
CA ARG A 11 55.29 -125.05 -46.67
C ARG A 11 54.05 -124.17 -46.70
N ALA A 12 54.11 -123.04 -46.00
CA ALA A 12 53.04 -122.06 -45.98
C ALA A 12 52.64 -121.70 -47.44
N PRO A 13 51.33 -121.61 -47.76
CA PRO A 13 50.88 -121.34 -49.11
C PRO A 13 51.47 -120.01 -49.63
N ARG A 14 51.86 -119.98 -50.92
CA ARG A 14 52.25 -118.74 -51.61
C ARG A 14 51.09 -117.76 -51.49
N ILE A 15 51.38 -116.51 -51.13
CA ILE A 15 50.38 -115.44 -51.04
C ILE A 15 49.75 -115.23 -52.40
N SER A 16 48.43 -115.16 -52.42
CA SER A 16 47.66 -114.88 -53.63
C SER A 16 47.56 -113.37 -53.87
N ALA A 17 47.30 -112.97 -55.11
CA ALA A 17 47.02 -111.57 -55.44
C ALA A 17 45.76 -111.07 -54.73
N GLU A 18 44.76 -111.93 -54.52
CA GLU A 18 43.49 -111.61 -53.87
C GLU A 18 43.69 -111.23 -52.39
N ASP A 19 44.55 -111.95 -51.67
CA ASP A 19 44.89 -111.63 -50.28
C ASP A 19 45.52 -110.23 -50.16
N VAL A 20 46.43 -109.89 -51.08
CA VAL A 20 47.09 -108.58 -51.12
C VAL A 20 46.09 -107.47 -51.47
N PHE A 21 45.15 -107.74 -52.37
CA PHE A 21 44.12 -106.78 -52.78
C PHE A 21 43.17 -106.49 -51.62
N ALA A 22 42.67 -107.52 -50.94
CA ALA A 22 41.77 -107.36 -49.80
C ALA A 22 42.43 -106.60 -48.64
N ALA A 23 43.70 -106.89 -48.35
CA ALA A 23 44.46 -106.16 -47.33
C ALA A 23 44.69 -104.69 -47.72
N ALA A 24 44.99 -104.42 -48.99
CA ALA A 24 45.16 -103.05 -49.49
C ALA A 24 43.85 -102.26 -49.50
N ASP A 25 42.74 -102.89 -49.89
CA ASP A 25 41.40 -102.28 -49.86
C ASP A 25 40.95 -101.96 -48.42
N THR A 26 41.25 -102.84 -47.46
CA THR A 26 40.97 -102.61 -46.03
C THR A 26 41.75 -101.39 -45.51
N LEU A 27 43.05 -101.33 -45.80
CA LEU A 27 43.89 -100.19 -45.41
C LEU A 27 43.41 -98.88 -46.06
N LEU A 28 42.99 -98.93 -47.32
CA LEU A 28 42.45 -97.77 -48.03
C LEU A 28 41.13 -97.28 -47.40
N GLY A 29 40.23 -98.20 -47.02
CA GLY A 29 38.97 -97.88 -46.32
C GLY A 29 39.18 -97.25 -44.94
N GLU A 30 40.29 -97.59 -44.27
CA GLU A 30 40.73 -96.99 -43.01
C GLU A 30 41.43 -95.62 -43.20
N GLY A 31 41.59 -95.14 -44.44
CA GLY A 31 42.27 -93.88 -44.77
C GLY A 31 43.79 -93.97 -44.71
N HIS A 32 44.36 -95.18 -44.69
CA HIS A 32 45.78 -95.43 -44.66
C HIS A 32 46.33 -95.79 -46.05
N LYS A 33 47.48 -95.22 -46.43
CA LYS A 33 48.14 -95.58 -47.69
C LYS A 33 48.58 -97.06 -47.65
N PRO A 34 48.15 -97.91 -48.59
CA PRO A 34 48.60 -99.29 -48.68
C PRO A 34 50.06 -99.32 -49.16
N THR A 35 50.99 -99.39 -48.21
CA THR A 35 52.44 -99.60 -48.46
C THR A 35 52.81 -101.05 -48.20
N ILE A 36 53.94 -101.50 -48.79
CA ILE A 36 54.42 -102.89 -48.68
C ILE A 36 54.49 -103.35 -47.22
N ASP A 37 55.03 -102.52 -46.34
CA ASP A 37 55.17 -102.84 -44.91
C ASP A 37 53.83 -102.95 -44.19
N ARG A 38 52.86 -102.08 -44.51
CA ARG A 38 51.53 -102.08 -43.90
C ARG A 38 50.68 -103.25 -44.36
N VAL A 39 50.72 -103.55 -45.66
CA VAL A 39 50.04 -104.72 -46.22
C VAL A 39 50.64 -106.00 -45.66
N ARG A 40 51.96 -106.05 -45.49
CA ARG A 40 52.65 -107.17 -44.84
C ARG A 40 52.28 -107.30 -43.35
N MET A 41 52.17 -106.18 -42.62
CA MET A 41 51.69 -106.19 -41.23
C MET A 41 50.25 -106.70 -41.14
N GLN A 42 49.39 -106.29 -42.07
CA GLN A 42 47.98 -106.70 -42.11
C GLN A 42 47.81 -108.19 -42.44
N LEU A 43 48.63 -108.73 -43.35
CA LEU A 43 48.59 -110.14 -43.74
C LEU A 43 49.39 -111.06 -42.81
N GLY A 44 50.38 -110.53 -42.10
CA GLY A 44 51.27 -111.27 -41.20
C GLY A 44 52.24 -112.24 -41.89
N ARG A 45 52.27 -112.27 -43.23
CA ARG A 45 53.08 -113.20 -44.05
C ARG A 45 53.46 -112.56 -45.40
N GLY A 46 54.49 -113.11 -46.06
CA GLY A 46 54.87 -112.75 -47.44
C GLY A 46 56.23 -112.12 -47.60
N SER A 47 56.90 -112.43 -48.72
CA SER A 47 58.14 -111.73 -49.07
C SER A 47 57.80 -110.31 -49.56
N PRO A 48 58.60 -109.28 -49.22
CA PRO A 48 58.39 -107.92 -49.70
C PRO A 48 58.30 -107.84 -51.23
N ASN A 49 59.05 -108.67 -51.97
CA ASN A 49 59.02 -108.68 -53.43
C ASN A 49 57.70 -109.17 -53.99
N THR A 50 57.10 -110.20 -53.39
CA THR A 50 55.81 -110.75 -53.86
C THR A 50 54.65 -109.81 -53.53
N ILE A 51 54.70 -109.18 -52.35
CA ILE A 51 53.72 -108.14 -51.98
C ILE A 51 53.88 -106.93 -52.91
N ASN A 52 55.10 -106.52 -53.24
CA ASN A 52 55.33 -105.40 -54.17
C ASN A 52 54.71 -105.66 -55.56
N GLU A 53 54.95 -106.84 -56.15
CA GLU A 53 54.42 -107.17 -57.48
C GLU A 53 52.87 -107.18 -57.50
N HIS A 54 52.24 -107.73 -56.46
CA HIS A 54 50.79 -107.72 -56.35
C HIS A 54 50.25 -106.34 -55.98
N LEU A 55 50.91 -105.57 -55.11
CA LEU A 55 50.51 -104.21 -54.76
C LEU A 55 50.62 -103.26 -55.96
N ASP A 56 51.63 -103.42 -56.82
CA ASP A 56 51.75 -102.69 -58.08
C ASP A 56 50.65 -103.05 -59.08
N ARG A 57 50.18 -104.30 -59.07
CA ARG A 57 49.01 -104.73 -59.84
C ARG A 57 47.74 -104.12 -59.27
N TRP A 58 47.59 -104.13 -57.94
CA TRP A 58 46.49 -103.51 -57.23
C TRP A 58 46.39 -102.01 -57.54
N TRP A 59 47.50 -101.26 -57.46
CA TRP A 59 47.52 -99.82 -57.77
C TRP A 59 47.13 -99.53 -59.22
N ARG A 60 47.54 -100.36 -60.18
CA ARG A 60 47.14 -100.23 -61.59
C ARG A 60 45.64 -100.47 -61.80
N GLU A 61 45.07 -101.44 -61.09
CA GLU A 61 43.66 -101.80 -61.18
C GLU A 61 42.75 -100.93 -60.29
N LEU A 62 43.29 -100.26 -59.27
CA LEU A 62 42.52 -99.42 -58.36
C LEU A 62 41.82 -98.27 -59.10
N GLY A 63 42.49 -97.65 -60.07
CA GLY A 63 41.92 -96.55 -60.84
C GLY A 63 40.72 -96.97 -61.71
N THR A 64 40.72 -98.18 -62.25
CA THR A 64 39.58 -98.71 -63.00
C THR A 64 38.47 -99.16 -62.07
N ARG A 65 38.79 -99.88 -61.00
CA ARG A 65 37.83 -100.30 -59.99
C ARG A 65 37.15 -99.14 -59.30
N PHE A 66 37.86 -98.06 -58.99
CA PHE A 66 37.26 -96.87 -58.39
C PHE A 66 36.30 -96.19 -59.36
N ARG A 67 36.60 -96.14 -60.67
CA ARG A 67 35.66 -95.62 -61.67
C ARG A 67 34.43 -96.52 -61.87
N GLU A 68 34.59 -97.82 -61.68
CA GLU A 68 33.50 -98.81 -61.79
C GLU A 68 32.64 -98.89 -60.52
N SER A 69 33.25 -98.77 -59.33
CA SER A 69 32.60 -98.89 -58.02
C SER A 69 32.05 -97.57 -57.51
N ALA A 70 32.73 -96.45 -57.77
CA ALA A 70 32.14 -95.14 -57.63
C ALA A 70 31.22 -94.92 -58.83
N GLY A 71 30.06 -95.61 -58.83
CA GLY A 71 28.90 -95.32 -59.68
C GLY A 71 28.43 -93.85 -59.65
N LEU A 72 29.20 -92.96 -59.03
CA LEU A 72 29.44 -91.57 -59.41
C LEU A 72 30.19 -91.41 -60.75
N ALA A 73 29.83 -92.18 -61.78
CA ALA A 73 29.40 -91.42 -62.94
C ALA A 73 28.17 -90.67 -62.43
N LEU A 74 28.34 -89.44 -61.90
CA LEU A 74 27.21 -88.51 -61.89
C LEU A 74 26.64 -88.68 -63.29
N PRO A 75 25.39 -89.19 -63.45
CA PRO A 75 24.85 -89.44 -64.77
C PRO A 75 25.12 -88.15 -65.51
N SER A 76 25.94 -88.20 -66.57
CA SER A 76 26.47 -87.00 -67.19
C SER A 76 25.24 -86.19 -67.52
N VAL A 77 24.97 -85.16 -66.73
CA VAL A 77 23.70 -84.46 -66.83
C VAL A 77 23.71 -83.96 -68.26
N PRO A 78 22.74 -84.37 -69.10
CA PRO A 78 22.73 -83.94 -70.48
C PRO A 78 22.97 -82.44 -70.51
N GLU A 79 23.82 -81.97 -71.43
CA GLU A 79 24.22 -80.55 -71.48
C GLU A 79 23.02 -79.60 -71.51
N SER A 80 21.88 -80.09 -72.02
CA SER A 80 20.58 -79.42 -72.01
C SER A 80 19.97 -79.21 -70.61
N ILE A 81 20.24 -80.07 -69.63
CA ILE A 81 19.72 -79.95 -68.26
C ILE A 81 20.67 -79.10 -67.40
N SER A 82 21.99 -79.25 -67.56
CA SER A 82 22.99 -78.46 -66.81
C SER A 82 22.88 -76.97 -67.16
N SER A 83 22.79 -76.64 -68.46
CA SER A 83 22.56 -75.27 -68.94
C SER A 83 21.29 -74.66 -68.35
N ARG A 84 20.18 -75.41 -68.31
CA ARG A 84 18.90 -74.97 -67.72
C ARG A 84 18.99 -74.70 -66.22
N LEU A 85 19.71 -75.52 -65.46
CA LEU A 85 19.93 -75.30 -64.03
C LEU A 85 20.76 -74.03 -63.76
N ILE A 86 21.78 -73.79 -64.59
CA ILE A 86 22.60 -72.57 -64.51
C ILE A 86 21.75 -71.34 -64.88
N GLU A 87 20.91 -71.42 -65.92
CA GLU A 87 19.96 -70.36 -66.28
C GLU A 87 19.01 -70.04 -65.12
N LEU A 88 18.41 -71.07 -64.51
CA LEU A 88 17.51 -70.92 -63.37
C LEU A 88 18.21 -70.31 -62.15
N TRP A 89 19.43 -70.77 -61.84
CA TRP A 89 20.23 -70.23 -60.75
C TRP A 89 20.57 -68.75 -60.98
N ASN A 90 21.00 -68.40 -62.19
CA ASN A 90 21.32 -67.02 -62.56
C ASN A 90 20.08 -66.12 -62.58
N LEU A 91 18.90 -66.67 -62.86
CA LEU A 91 17.63 -65.95 -62.73
C LEU A 91 17.30 -65.71 -61.26
N ALA A 92 17.35 -66.72 -60.40
CA ALA A 92 17.11 -66.59 -58.97
C ALA A 92 18.09 -65.61 -58.30
N LEU A 93 19.37 -65.63 -58.70
CA LEU A 93 20.37 -64.69 -58.22
C LEU A 93 20.06 -63.25 -58.66
N ARG A 94 19.62 -63.03 -59.91
CA ARG A 94 19.22 -61.71 -60.40
C ARG A 94 17.99 -61.18 -59.65
N GLU A 95 16.96 -62.01 -59.48
CA GLU A 95 15.73 -61.63 -58.75
C GLU A 95 16.03 -61.30 -57.28
N SER A 96 16.85 -62.12 -56.61
CA SER A 96 17.26 -61.84 -55.22
C SER A 96 18.11 -60.58 -55.09
N GLN A 97 19.00 -60.30 -56.04
CA GLN A 97 19.79 -59.06 -56.07
C GLN A 97 18.88 -57.84 -56.28
N GLN A 98 17.92 -57.91 -57.19
CA GLN A 98 16.94 -56.84 -57.40
C GLN A 98 16.09 -56.61 -56.15
N ALA A 99 15.55 -57.68 -55.55
CA ALA A 99 14.78 -57.58 -54.31
C ALA A 99 15.58 -56.95 -53.17
N LEU A 100 16.86 -57.33 -53.02
CA LEU A 100 17.76 -56.72 -52.02
C LEU A 100 18.01 -55.24 -52.32
N GLN A 101 18.28 -54.87 -53.57
CA GLN A 101 18.47 -53.47 -53.95
C GLN A 101 17.22 -52.63 -53.67
N THR A 102 16.03 -53.14 -53.97
CA THR A 102 14.76 -52.46 -53.64
C THR A 102 14.60 -52.29 -52.14
N GLN A 103 14.84 -53.34 -51.34
CA GLN A 103 14.75 -53.25 -49.87
C GLN A 103 15.77 -52.26 -49.27
N LEU A 104 16.99 -52.21 -49.82
CA LEU A 104 18.01 -51.25 -49.37
C LEU A 104 17.59 -49.82 -49.71
N ALA A 105 17.12 -49.57 -50.93
CA ALA A 105 16.63 -48.26 -51.34
C ALA A 105 15.43 -47.80 -50.50
N GLU A 106 14.48 -48.70 -50.19
CA GLU A 106 13.36 -48.41 -49.30
C GLU A 106 13.83 -48.08 -47.87
N ARG A 107 14.81 -48.81 -47.35
CA ARG A 107 15.38 -48.54 -46.02
C ARG A 107 16.14 -47.22 -45.97
N GLU A 108 16.94 -46.92 -46.98
CA GLU A 108 17.65 -45.65 -47.10
C GLU A 108 16.68 -44.48 -47.18
N ALA A 109 15.63 -44.60 -48.01
CA ALA A 109 14.56 -43.59 -48.09
C ALA A 109 13.83 -43.43 -46.75
N ALA A 110 13.55 -44.52 -46.03
CA ALA A 110 12.89 -44.46 -44.73
C ALA A 110 13.78 -43.83 -43.65
N VAL A 111 15.10 -44.06 -43.68
CA VAL A 111 16.05 -43.43 -42.76
C VAL A 111 16.15 -41.93 -43.05
N LEU A 112 16.34 -41.54 -44.31
CA LEU A 112 16.37 -40.14 -44.73
C LEU A 112 15.09 -39.40 -44.33
N ALA A 113 13.92 -40.00 -44.56
CA ALA A 113 12.64 -39.41 -44.14
C ALA A 113 12.55 -39.22 -42.62
N ARG A 114 13.09 -40.14 -41.82
CA ARG A 114 13.13 -40.00 -40.36
C ARG A 114 14.10 -38.91 -39.92
N GLU A 115 15.28 -38.82 -40.54
CA GLU A 115 16.27 -37.79 -40.24
C GLU A 115 15.73 -36.39 -40.54
N MET A 116 15.08 -36.21 -41.70
CA MET A 116 14.43 -34.93 -42.02
C MET A 116 13.30 -34.61 -41.02
N ALA A 117 12.47 -35.58 -40.66
CA ALA A 117 11.39 -35.37 -39.70
C ALA A 117 11.91 -35.04 -38.28
N VAL A 118 13.08 -35.57 -37.89
CA VAL A 118 13.74 -35.20 -36.63
C VAL A 118 14.31 -33.79 -36.71
N ALA A 119 15.01 -33.45 -37.80
CA ALA A 119 15.57 -32.10 -38.00
C ALA A 119 14.47 -31.01 -38.03
N GLU A 120 13.34 -31.26 -38.69
CA GLU A 120 12.18 -30.36 -38.69
C GLU A 120 11.59 -30.19 -37.27
N ARG A 121 11.59 -31.25 -36.46
CA ARG A 121 11.11 -31.17 -35.07
C ARG A 121 12.09 -30.40 -34.19
N GLU A 122 13.39 -30.62 -34.35
CA GLU A 122 14.42 -29.90 -33.60
C GLU A 122 14.37 -28.40 -33.90
N THR A 123 14.36 -28.02 -35.18
CA THR A 123 14.22 -26.61 -35.58
C THR A 123 12.91 -25.98 -35.07
N ALA A 124 11.80 -26.72 -35.08
CA ALA A 124 10.54 -26.24 -34.53
C ALA A 124 10.56 -26.10 -33.00
N LEU A 125 11.29 -26.97 -32.29
CA LEU A 125 11.48 -26.87 -30.84
C LEU A 125 12.38 -25.68 -30.49
N ASP A 126 13.49 -25.49 -31.21
CA ASP A 126 14.41 -24.37 -31.01
C ASP A 126 13.68 -23.04 -31.21
N GLY A 127 12.91 -22.90 -32.30
CA GLY A 127 12.10 -21.70 -32.53
C GLY A 127 11.04 -21.45 -31.44
N ARG A 128 10.46 -22.52 -30.86
CA ARG A 128 9.55 -22.39 -29.70
C ARG A 128 10.29 -21.99 -28.43
N PHE A 129 11.50 -22.49 -28.20
CA PHE A 129 12.31 -22.11 -27.05
C PHE A 129 12.70 -20.64 -27.13
N GLU A 130 13.16 -20.17 -28.29
CA GLU A 130 13.49 -18.75 -28.50
C GLU A 130 12.26 -17.85 -28.28
N ALA A 131 11.12 -18.17 -28.90
CA ALA A 131 9.89 -17.42 -28.71
C ALA A 131 9.43 -17.38 -27.24
N ASN A 132 9.58 -18.48 -26.51
CA ASN A 132 9.26 -18.53 -25.08
C ASN A 132 10.22 -17.69 -24.23
N LEU A 133 11.52 -17.66 -24.58
CA LEU A 133 12.50 -16.82 -23.89
C LEU A 133 12.21 -15.34 -24.11
N GLU A 134 11.89 -14.94 -25.35
CA GLU A 134 11.50 -13.56 -25.67
C GLU A 134 10.21 -13.16 -24.95
N ALA A 135 9.20 -14.04 -24.94
CA ALA A 135 7.95 -13.80 -24.23
C ALA A 135 8.16 -13.67 -22.71
N LEU A 136 9.05 -14.49 -22.14
CA LEU A 136 9.40 -14.43 -20.72
C LEU A 136 10.14 -13.13 -20.37
N GLN A 137 11.10 -12.71 -21.20
CA GLN A 137 11.81 -11.44 -21.03
C GLN A 137 10.85 -10.26 -21.09
N LEU A 138 9.98 -10.22 -22.10
CA LEU A 138 8.95 -9.18 -22.23
C LEU A 138 8.03 -9.15 -21.01
N ALA A 139 7.60 -10.31 -20.50
CA ALA A 139 6.75 -10.39 -19.31
C ALA A 139 7.48 -9.89 -18.05
N GLN A 140 8.79 -10.18 -17.92
CA GLN A 140 9.61 -9.67 -16.82
C GLN A 140 9.74 -8.15 -16.88
N ASP A 141 10.04 -7.58 -18.05
CA ASP A 141 10.15 -6.14 -18.24
C ASP A 141 8.83 -5.43 -17.94
N GLN A 142 7.70 -6.00 -18.40
CA GLN A 142 6.37 -5.51 -18.08
C GLN A 142 6.08 -5.54 -16.58
N LEU A 143 6.49 -6.60 -15.87
CA LEU A 143 6.36 -6.71 -14.42
C LEU A 143 7.22 -5.67 -13.69
N VAL A 144 8.46 -5.43 -14.13
CA VAL A 144 9.32 -4.39 -13.57
C VAL A 144 8.67 -3.01 -13.73
N HIS A 145 8.25 -2.65 -14.94
CA HIS A 145 7.58 -1.37 -15.19
C HIS A 145 6.22 -1.25 -14.48
N ALA A 146 5.47 -2.34 -14.31
CA ALA A 146 4.25 -2.33 -13.51
C ALA A 146 4.55 -2.06 -12.03
N ASN A 147 5.57 -2.72 -11.47
CA ASN A 147 5.99 -2.51 -10.09
C ASN A 147 6.54 -1.10 -9.84
N GLU A 148 7.31 -0.53 -10.78
CA GLU A 148 7.78 0.85 -10.71
C GLU A 148 6.61 1.83 -10.69
N ARG A 149 5.65 1.67 -11.60
CA ARG A 149 4.43 2.49 -11.63
C ARG A 149 3.64 2.37 -10.34
N ALA A 150 3.49 1.15 -9.80
CA ALA A 150 2.80 0.91 -8.54
C ALA A 150 3.50 1.65 -7.37
N ARG A 151 4.84 1.57 -7.28
CA ARG A 151 5.62 2.29 -6.25
C ARG A 151 5.46 3.81 -6.35
N VAL A 152 5.51 4.36 -7.56
CA VAL A 152 5.30 5.80 -7.76
C VAL A 152 3.88 6.20 -7.34
N LEU A 153 2.87 5.43 -7.74
CA LEU A 153 1.48 5.69 -7.35
C LEU A 153 1.31 5.62 -5.82
N GLU A 154 1.86 4.60 -5.17
CA GLU A 154 1.83 4.48 -3.70
C GLU A 154 2.49 5.67 -3.00
N ALA A 155 3.66 6.12 -3.47
CA ALA A 155 4.33 7.30 -2.94
C ALA A 155 3.48 8.56 -3.09
N THR A 156 2.89 8.79 -4.27
CA THR A 156 2.00 9.93 -4.50
C THR A 156 0.72 9.87 -3.65
N LEU A 157 0.18 8.67 -3.42
CA LEU A 157 -0.99 8.47 -2.55
C LEU A 157 -0.65 8.77 -1.09
N GLN A 158 0.53 8.35 -0.62
CA GLN A 158 1.00 8.69 0.73
C GLN A 158 1.21 10.19 0.89
N GLN A 159 1.83 10.85 -0.09
CA GLN A 159 2.05 12.29 -0.06
C GLN A 159 0.74 13.08 -0.07
N THR A 160 -0.20 12.72 -0.95
CA THR A 160 -1.51 13.39 -0.99
C THR A 160 -2.32 13.17 0.29
N ARG A 161 -2.20 11.99 0.93
CA ARG A 161 -2.80 11.75 2.26
C ARG A 161 -2.18 12.64 3.34
N SER A 162 -0.85 12.75 3.39
CA SER A 162 -0.21 13.65 4.37
C SER A 162 -0.56 15.10 4.14
N ASP A 163 -0.66 15.53 2.88
CA ASP A 163 -1.05 16.90 2.53
C ASP A 163 -2.50 17.20 2.94
N LEU A 164 -3.41 16.24 2.73
CA LEU A 164 -4.81 16.35 3.18
C LEU A 164 -4.90 16.40 4.70
N GLU A 165 -4.21 15.52 5.42
CA GLU A 165 -4.17 15.56 6.89
C GLU A 165 -3.63 16.89 7.42
N GLN A 166 -2.59 17.44 6.78
CA GLN A 166 -2.06 18.76 7.15
C GLN A 166 -3.09 19.86 6.89
N ARG A 167 -3.79 19.82 5.75
CA ARG A 167 -4.84 20.78 5.41
C ARG A 167 -6.02 20.71 6.38
N ASP A 168 -6.44 19.52 6.77
CA ASP A 168 -7.52 19.31 7.74
C ASP A 168 -7.14 19.83 9.13
N ARG A 169 -5.89 19.61 9.56
CA ARG A 169 -5.36 20.20 10.81
C ARG A 169 -5.33 21.73 10.75
N GLN A 170 -4.89 22.31 9.64
CA GLN A 170 -4.88 23.75 9.44
C GLN A 170 -6.29 24.34 9.43
N ALA A 171 -7.23 23.71 8.73
CA ALA A 171 -8.62 24.13 8.68
C ALA A 171 -9.29 24.06 10.07
N SER A 172 -9.01 23.01 10.84
CA SER A 172 -9.51 22.86 12.20
C SER A 172 -8.95 23.95 13.12
N ALA A 173 -7.64 24.21 13.07
CA ALA A 173 -7.01 25.27 13.87
C ALA A 173 -7.58 26.66 13.54
N LEU A 174 -7.70 27.00 12.25
CA LEU A 174 -8.34 28.26 11.82
C LEU A 174 -9.81 28.34 12.26
N GLY A 175 -10.52 27.21 12.23
CA GLY A 175 -11.91 27.12 12.73
C GLY A 175 -12.00 27.44 14.23
N GLU A 176 -11.08 26.91 15.03
CA GLU A 176 -10.99 27.21 16.47
C GLU A 176 -10.64 28.67 16.75
N GLU A 177 -9.68 29.23 16.00
CA GLU A 177 -9.30 30.65 16.10
C GLU A 177 -10.46 31.58 15.75
N LEU A 178 -11.19 31.30 14.66
CA LEU A 178 -12.38 32.06 14.28
C LEU A 178 -13.49 31.95 15.33
N ALA A 179 -13.69 30.78 15.91
CA ALA A 179 -14.66 30.60 16.99
C ALA A 179 -14.27 31.38 18.24
N ALA A 180 -12.97 31.41 18.60
CA ALA A 180 -12.45 32.19 19.72
C ALA A 180 -12.63 33.70 19.48
N LEU A 181 -12.28 34.20 18.29
CA LEU A 181 -12.46 35.60 17.90
C LEU A 181 -13.93 36.01 17.92
N ARG A 182 -14.84 35.15 17.42
CA ARG A 182 -16.28 35.40 17.50
C ARG A 182 -16.77 35.52 18.94
N ARG A 183 -16.37 34.61 19.82
CA ARG A 183 -16.71 34.69 21.26
C ARG A 183 -16.17 35.95 21.92
N GLN A 184 -14.94 36.36 21.58
CA GLN A 184 -14.35 37.61 22.08
C GLN A 184 -15.14 38.82 21.60
N ALA A 185 -15.50 38.87 20.31
CA ALA A 185 -16.31 39.96 19.75
C ALA A 185 -17.71 40.03 20.40
N GLU A 186 -18.38 38.89 20.58
CA GLU A 186 -19.66 38.79 21.28
C GLU A 186 -19.54 39.26 22.74
N ALA A 187 -18.48 38.87 23.45
CA ALA A 187 -18.24 39.30 24.82
C ALA A 187 -18.02 40.82 24.92
N VAL A 188 -17.23 41.40 24.02
CA VAL A 188 -16.99 42.86 23.97
C VAL A 188 -18.29 43.61 23.66
N LEU A 189 -19.08 43.15 22.69
CA LEU A 189 -20.38 43.74 22.38
C LEU A 189 -21.34 43.66 23.56
N ALA A 190 -21.38 42.53 24.28
CA ALA A 190 -22.20 42.37 25.48
C ALA A 190 -21.74 43.31 26.61
N GLN A 191 -20.43 43.48 26.81
CA GLN A 191 -19.87 44.42 27.79
C GLN A 191 -20.26 45.86 27.48
N HIS A 192 -20.06 46.31 26.23
CA HIS A 192 -20.46 47.65 25.81
C HIS A 192 -21.98 47.85 25.89
N GLY A 193 -22.78 46.83 25.57
CA GLY A 193 -24.22 46.85 25.77
C GLY A 193 -24.60 47.09 27.23
N ALA A 194 -24.00 46.33 28.15
CA ALA A 194 -24.23 46.47 29.59
C ALA A 194 -23.76 47.83 30.14
N GLU A 195 -22.61 48.34 29.68
CA GLU A 195 -22.12 49.67 30.04
C GLU A 195 -23.06 50.78 29.58
N ARG A 196 -23.56 50.70 28.34
CA ARG A 196 -24.55 51.65 27.81
C ARG A 196 -25.83 51.64 28.64
N THR A 197 -26.37 50.46 28.97
CA THR A 197 -27.55 50.35 29.83
C THR A 197 -27.30 50.98 31.19
N ARG A 198 -26.18 50.67 31.85
CA ARG A 198 -25.81 51.27 33.15
C ARG A 198 -25.67 52.79 33.09
N LEU A 199 -25.09 53.32 32.01
CA LEU A 199 -24.96 54.77 31.82
C LEU A 199 -26.33 55.42 31.58
N ASN A 200 -27.21 54.77 30.82
CA ASN A 200 -28.56 55.26 30.57
C ASN A 200 -29.36 55.29 31.87
N GLU A 201 -29.35 54.20 32.66
CA GLU A 201 -30.01 54.13 33.97
C GLU A 201 -29.51 55.24 34.92
N ARG A 202 -28.19 55.49 34.95
CA ARG A 202 -27.61 56.59 35.73
C ARG A 202 -28.06 57.96 35.24
N TYR A 203 -28.10 58.15 33.92
CA TYR A 203 -28.54 59.40 33.31
C TYR A 203 -30.02 59.67 33.62
N ASP A 204 -30.88 58.66 33.45
CA ASP A 204 -32.32 58.74 33.76
C ASP A 204 -32.52 59.06 35.25
N ALA A 205 -31.81 58.37 36.16
CA ALA A 205 -31.89 58.63 37.59
C ALA A 205 -31.41 60.05 37.98
N LEU A 206 -30.37 60.57 37.32
CA LEU A 206 -29.92 61.95 37.50
C LEU A 206 -30.95 62.95 36.98
N GLN A 207 -31.55 62.67 35.82
CA GLN A 207 -32.59 63.48 35.22
C GLN A 207 -33.81 63.55 36.16
N ASP A 208 -34.29 62.42 36.66
CA ASP A 208 -35.40 62.33 37.62
C ASP A 208 -35.10 63.11 38.90
N ARG A 209 -33.90 62.94 39.47
CA ARG A 209 -33.47 63.69 40.66
C ARG A 209 -33.45 65.20 40.38
N SER A 210 -32.90 65.62 39.25
CA SER A 210 -32.85 67.04 38.88
C SER A 210 -34.24 67.63 38.68
N ALA A 211 -35.18 66.87 38.11
CA ALA A 211 -36.57 67.28 37.95
C ALA A 211 -37.24 67.48 39.32
N LEU A 212 -37.05 66.53 40.26
CA LEU A 212 -37.55 66.65 41.63
C LEU A 212 -36.95 67.85 42.38
N ASP A 213 -35.65 68.11 42.21
CA ASP A 213 -35.00 69.26 42.85
C ASP A 213 -35.50 70.58 42.24
N ILE A 214 -35.73 70.65 40.93
CA ILE A 214 -36.38 71.80 40.28
C ILE A 214 -37.80 72.00 40.83
N ASP A 215 -38.61 70.95 40.93
CA ASP A 215 -39.97 71.04 41.46
C ASP A 215 -39.99 71.53 42.92
N ARG A 216 -39.06 71.03 43.75
CA ARG A 216 -38.85 71.51 45.13
C ARG A 216 -38.47 72.98 45.17
N LEU A 217 -37.52 73.41 44.34
CA LEU A 217 -37.10 74.81 44.25
C LEU A 217 -38.25 75.71 43.78
N GLN A 218 -39.08 75.25 42.84
CA GLN A 218 -40.27 75.98 42.40
C GLN A 218 -41.33 76.09 43.50
N LEU A 219 -41.53 75.03 44.29
CA LEU A 219 -42.45 75.07 45.43
C LEU A 219 -41.95 76.04 46.50
N ALA A 220 -40.69 75.93 46.91
CA ALA A 220 -40.05 76.85 47.85
C ALA A 220 -40.14 78.30 47.35
N GLN A 221 -39.85 78.54 46.07
CA GLN A 221 -40.00 79.87 45.48
C GLN A 221 -41.44 80.39 45.52
N LYS A 222 -42.45 79.52 45.36
CA LYS A 222 -43.87 79.91 45.50
C LYS A 222 -44.21 80.26 46.94
N GLU A 223 -43.70 79.52 47.91
CA GLU A 223 -43.87 79.79 49.35
C GLU A 223 -43.16 81.09 49.75
N ASP A 224 -41.91 81.28 49.36
CA ASP A 224 -41.16 82.52 49.57
C ASP A 224 -41.88 83.73 48.96
N LYS A 225 -42.45 83.59 47.75
CA LYS A 225 -43.27 84.65 47.14
C LYS A 225 -44.53 84.95 47.94
N LYS A 226 -45.17 83.96 48.56
CA LYS A 226 -46.32 84.17 49.46
C LYS A 226 -45.88 84.89 50.73
N HIS A 227 -44.83 84.41 51.39
CA HIS A 227 -44.27 85.06 52.59
C HIS A 227 -43.82 86.49 52.31
N LEU A 228 -43.17 86.75 51.18
CA LEU A 228 -42.82 88.11 50.76
C LEU A 228 -44.04 89.00 50.56
N LYS A 229 -45.15 88.48 49.99
CA LYS A 229 -46.42 89.23 49.89
C LYS A 229 -47.03 89.49 51.26
N GLU A 230 -47.01 88.52 52.17
CA GLU A 230 -47.50 88.67 53.54
C GLU A 230 -46.69 89.70 54.33
N VAL A 231 -45.36 89.62 54.29
CA VAL A 231 -44.46 90.59 54.93
C VAL A 231 -44.66 91.98 54.33
N ARG A 232 -44.82 92.10 53.00
CA ARG A 232 -45.16 93.38 52.35
C ARG A 232 -46.49 93.93 52.87
N ALA A 233 -47.53 93.09 52.99
CA ALA A 233 -48.82 93.51 53.52
C ALA A 233 -48.75 93.89 55.01
N GLN A 234 -47.95 93.19 55.82
CA GLN A 234 -47.68 93.55 57.21
C GLN A 234 -46.93 94.87 57.31
N LEU A 235 -45.93 95.10 56.46
CA LEU A 235 -45.20 96.36 56.39
C LEU A 235 -46.13 97.50 55.97
N GLU A 236 -46.97 97.31 54.95
CA GLU A 236 -48.00 98.29 54.56
C GLU A 236 -48.96 98.61 55.70
N ARG A 237 -49.41 97.59 56.46
CA ARG A 237 -50.22 97.80 57.67
C ARG A 237 -49.48 98.59 58.73
N ALA A 238 -48.25 98.20 59.07
CA ALA A 238 -47.43 98.90 60.06
C ALA A 238 -47.12 100.35 59.65
N VAL A 239 -46.87 100.60 58.36
CA VAL A 239 -46.74 101.96 57.81
C VAL A 239 -48.05 102.71 57.96
N SER A 240 -49.19 102.11 57.63
CA SER A 240 -50.50 102.75 57.81
C SER A 240 -50.83 103.03 59.28
N GLU A 241 -50.43 102.16 60.21
CA GLU A 241 -50.57 102.36 61.65
C GLU A 241 -49.64 103.46 62.15
N ARG A 242 -48.38 103.46 61.71
CA ARG A 242 -47.43 104.56 61.96
C ARG A 242 -47.98 105.89 61.44
N ASP A 243 -48.54 105.90 60.25
CA ASP A 243 -49.11 107.10 59.64
C ASP A 243 -50.35 107.56 60.42
N ARG A 244 -51.22 106.63 60.87
CA ARG A 244 -52.35 106.93 61.78
C ARG A 244 -51.87 107.50 63.11
N VAL A 245 -50.94 106.83 63.79
CA VAL A 245 -50.35 107.33 65.04
C VAL A 245 -49.70 108.68 64.80
N GLY A 246 -49.00 108.87 63.68
CA GLY A 246 -48.44 110.15 63.28
C GLY A 246 -49.51 111.24 63.13
N THR A 247 -50.64 110.94 62.49
CA THR A 247 -51.78 111.88 62.41
C THR A 247 -52.47 112.13 63.75
N GLU A 248 -52.53 111.14 64.64
CA GLU A 248 -53.02 111.34 66.01
C GLU A 248 -52.04 112.18 66.83
N LEU A 249 -50.73 111.98 66.65
CA LEU A 249 -49.69 112.77 67.31
C LEU A 249 -49.74 114.22 66.85
N THR A 250 -49.87 114.49 65.54
CA THR A 250 -50.05 115.87 65.05
C THR A 250 -51.36 116.48 65.55
N ARG A 251 -52.45 115.71 65.62
CA ARG A 251 -53.71 116.17 66.22
C ARG A 251 -53.51 116.51 67.71
N LEU A 252 -52.89 115.63 68.50
CA LEU A 252 -52.60 115.87 69.91
C LEU A 252 -51.63 117.04 70.11
N GLU A 253 -50.65 117.23 69.22
CA GLU A 253 -49.78 118.41 69.22
C GLU A 253 -50.57 119.69 68.95
N THR A 254 -51.53 119.68 68.02
CA THR A 254 -52.43 120.83 67.80
C THR A 254 -53.39 121.05 68.97
N GLU A 255 -53.88 119.99 69.62
CA GLU A 255 -54.70 120.07 70.83
C GLU A 255 -53.87 120.61 72.01
N LEU A 256 -52.61 120.19 72.16
CA LEU A 256 -51.68 120.76 73.14
C LEU A 256 -51.31 122.21 72.81
N ALA A 257 -51.13 122.57 71.54
CA ALA A 257 -50.88 123.95 71.12
C ALA A 257 -52.08 124.84 71.40
N THR A 258 -53.31 124.34 71.19
CA THR A 258 -54.54 125.06 71.53
C THR A 258 -54.74 125.17 73.04
N ILE A 259 -54.45 124.13 73.83
CA ILE A 259 -54.47 124.19 75.31
C ILE A 259 -53.38 125.15 75.84
N ARG A 260 -52.18 125.15 75.26
CA ARG A 260 -51.13 126.14 75.59
C ARG A 260 -51.60 127.56 75.25
N GLY A 261 -52.19 127.77 74.09
CA GLY A 261 -52.79 129.06 73.71
C GLY A 261 -53.97 129.47 74.61
N GLN A 262 -54.76 128.52 75.12
CA GLN A 262 -55.81 128.78 76.12
C GLN A 262 -55.21 129.16 77.49
N ASN A 263 -54.13 128.49 77.92
CA ASN A 263 -53.40 128.84 79.15
C ASN A 263 -52.72 130.21 79.05
N GLU A 264 -52.13 130.56 77.91
CA GLU A 264 -51.58 131.91 77.67
C GLU A 264 -52.67 132.98 77.72
N ARG A 265 -53.86 132.70 77.18
CA ARG A 265 -55.03 133.60 77.29
C ARG A 265 -55.56 133.73 78.73
N LEU A 266 -55.55 132.67 79.52
CA LEU A 266 -55.93 132.69 80.94
C LEU A 266 -54.91 133.46 81.79
N LEU A 267 -53.61 133.34 81.49
CA LEU A 267 -52.55 134.11 82.14
C LEU A 267 -52.57 135.61 81.72
N ALA A 268 -53.01 135.92 80.49
CA ALA A 268 -53.22 137.29 80.05
C ALA A 268 -54.48 137.93 80.68
N ALA A 269 -55.51 137.14 81.01
CA ALA A 269 -56.74 137.61 81.66
C ALA A 269 -56.57 137.89 83.17
N SER A 270 -55.59 137.26 83.85
CA SER A 270 -55.32 137.48 85.27
C SER A 270 -54.48 138.74 85.58
N ALA A 271 -54.13 139.55 84.58
CA ALA A 271 -53.24 140.70 84.71
C ALA A 271 -53.94 142.08 84.84
N ARG A 272 -55.25 142.18 85.16
CA ARG A 272 -55.90 143.49 85.34
C ARG A 272 -57.05 143.54 86.38
N ALA A 273 -56.71 144.04 87.59
CA ALA A 273 -57.49 144.83 88.60
C ALA A 273 -57.93 144.15 89.95
N PRO A 274 -58.24 144.87 91.07
CA PRO A 274 -57.33 145.16 92.23
C PRO A 274 -57.89 145.03 93.71
N ALA A 275 -57.00 145.16 94.74
CA ALA A 275 -57.14 145.60 96.19
C ALA A 275 -58.15 144.91 97.17
N LYS A 276 -57.95 144.58 98.48
CA LYS A 276 -57.16 145.09 99.65
C LYS A 276 -57.15 144.08 100.87
N SER A 277 -56.19 144.25 101.80
CA SER A 277 -55.73 143.44 103.00
C SER A 277 -56.61 143.50 104.30
N PRO A 278 -56.23 143.02 105.56
CA PRO A 278 -54.97 143.26 106.34
C PRO A 278 -54.45 142.29 107.48
N ALA A 279 -53.22 142.60 107.96
CA ALA A 279 -52.56 142.56 109.33
C ALA A 279 -52.09 141.23 110.03
N ARG A 280 -50.75 140.95 110.14
CA ARG A 280 -49.70 141.19 111.22
C ARG A 280 -49.63 140.08 112.32
N ARG A 281 -48.50 139.54 112.86
CA ARG A 281 -47.01 139.73 112.87
C ARG A 281 -46.35 138.52 113.68
N PRO A 282 -45.07 138.51 114.16
CA PRO A 282 -43.74 138.07 113.63
C PRO A 282 -43.08 136.87 114.45
N PRO A 283 -41.73 136.76 114.67
CA PRO A 283 -40.60 136.17 113.89
C PRO A 283 -39.83 135.09 114.74
N PRO A 284 -38.48 134.84 114.72
CA PRO A 284 -37.38 134.96 113.73
C PRO A 284 -36.47 133.67 113.59
N ALA A 285 -35.38 133.81 112.79
CA ALA A 285 -34.04 133.20 112.90
C ALA A 285 -33.63 131.99 112.01
N THR A 286 -32.44 132.17 111.42
CA THR A 286 -31.54 131.35 110.56
C THR A 286 -31.05 130.04 111.24
N PRO A 287 -30.19 129.15 110.67
CA PRO A 287 -29.40 129.18 109.42
C PRO A 287 -29.24 127.81 108.65
N ASP A 288 -28.45 127.84 107.57
CA ASP A 288 -27.37 126.92 107.15
C ASP A 288 -27.52 125.45 106.66
N ARG A 289 -26.49 125.11 105.85
CA ARG A 289 -25.95 123.82 105.34
C ARG A 289 -26.46 123.33 103.97
N SER A 290 -25.64 123.24 102.92
CA SER A 290 -24.32 122.59 102.70
C SER A 290 -24.35 121.06 102.66
N THR A 291 -23.79 120.53 101.55
CA THR A 291 -23.14 119.20 101.35
C THR A 291 -24.06 117.97 101.42
N CYS A 292 -24.00 116.97 100.53
CA CYS A 292 -22.87 116.29 99.87
C CYS A 292 -23.26 115.74 98.49
#